data_AF-A0A7V9MZ01-F1
#
_entry.id   AF-A0A7V9MZ01-F1
#
_cell.length_a   1.000
_cell.length_b   1.000
_cell.length_c   1.000
_cell.angle_alpha   90.00
_cell.angle_beta   90.00
_cell.angle_gamma   90.00
#
_symmetry.space_group_name_H-M   'P 1'
#
loop_
_entity.id
_entity.type
_entity.pdbx_description
1 polymer ?
#
loop_
_entity_poly.entity_id
_entity_poly.type
_entity_poly.pdbx_seq_one_letter_code
_entity_poly.pdbx_strand_id
1 'polypeptide(L)'
;MVGASGNDIRPSYFAMMYLLNKGYKVIPVNPGMVGKEILGQKVYGSLKEVPAPVDMVDIFREAKYAPDIARETVAEQDRLGVKVLWMQLSVISPEAEKIAADAGLTVVMNRCPKIEHGRFSGEIGWMGVNRRVIDNRKPLLFGRGGSLKNE
;
A
#
# COMPACT_ATOMS: atom_id res chain seq x y z
N MET A 1 5.00 3.46 -1.71
CA MET A 1 3.84 4.31 -1.36
C MET A 1 3.97 5.65 -2.06
N VAL A 2 3.19 5.87 -3.11
CA VAL A 2 3.18 7.10 -3.92
C VAL A 2 2.24 8.11 -3.28
N GLY A 3 2.72 9.33 -3.04
CA GLY A 3 1.98 10.36 -2.29
C GLY A 3 2.15 10.26 -0.77
N ALA A 4 3.23 9.65 -0.30
CA ALA A 4 3.58 9.63 1.12
C ALA A 4 3.82 11.07 1.62
N SER A 5 3.25 11.43 2.78
CA SER A 5 3.40 12.75 3.39
C SER A 5 4.00 12.62 4.78
N GLY A 6 4.88 13.55 5.16
CA GLY A 6 5.39 13.65 6.53
C GLY A 6 4.44 14.35 7.52
N ASN A 7 3.27 14.80 7.07
CA ASN A 7 2.25 15.38 7.94
C ASN A 7 1.46 14.26 8.63
N ASP A 8 1.51 14.24 9.96
CA ASP A 8 0.93 13.19 10.82
C ASP A 8 -0.60 13.13 10.80
N ILE A 9 -1.29 14.17 10.33
CA ILE A 9 -2.75 14.19 10.16
C ILE A 9 -3.16 13.51 8.84
N ARG A 10 -2.24 13.33 7.88
CA ARG A 10 -2.56 12.75 6.57
C ARG A 10 -2.77 11.23 6.67
N PRO A 11 -3.78 10.66 5.97
CA PRO A 11 -4.01 9.21 5.96
C PRO A 11 -2.79 8.39 5.50
N SER A 12 -1.98 8.91 4.58
CA SER A 12 -0.77 8.24 4.10
C SER A 12 0.26 8.05 5.21
N TYR A 13 0.40 9.00 6.14
CA TYR A 13 1.29 8.87 7.30
C TYR A 13 0.85 7.73 8.22
N PHE A 14 -0.44 7.68 8.57
CA PHE A 14 -0.97 6.61 9.43
C PHE A 14 -0.90 5.23 8.79
N ALA A 15 -1.21 5.13 7.49
CA ALA A 15 -1.10 3.87 6.76
C ALA A 15 0.35 3.38 6.69
N MET A 16 1.30 4.28 6.41
CA MET A 16 2.72 3.97 6.40
C MET A 16 3.22 3.52 7.77
N MET A 17 2.91 4.26 8.82
CA MET A 17 3.25 3.91 10.20
C MET A 17 2.69 2.54 10.59
N TYR A 18 1.43 2.26 10.25
CA TYR A 18 0.81 0.97 10.53
C TYR A 18 1.56 -0.17 9.82
N LEU A 19 1.83 -0.04 8.51
CA LEU A 19 2.52 -1.06 7.74
C LEU A 19 3.96 -1.30 8.24
N LEU A 20 4.70 -0.23 8.56
CA LEU A 20 6.03 -0.34 9.18
C LEU A 20 5.98 -1.10 10.52
N ASN A 21 5.01 -0.78 11.38
CA ASN A 21 4.82 -1.49 12.65
C ASN A 21 4.41 -2.96 12.49
N LYS A 22 3.89 -3.35 11.33
CA LYS A 22 3.59 -4.75 10.98
C LYS A 22 4.76 -5.47 10.33
N GLY A 23 5.92 -4.82 10.20
CA GLY A 23 7.13 -5.41 9.64
C GLY A 23 7.22 -5.33 8.11
N TYR A 24 6.34 -4.59 7.44
CA TYR A 24 6.47 -4.33 6.02
C TYR A 24 7.56 -3.29 5.77
N LYS A 25 8.34 -3.49 4.70
CA LYS A 25 9.23 -2.45 4.17
C LYS A 25 8.41 -1.47 3.33
N VAL A 26 8.29 -0.23 3.80
CA VAL A 26 7.55 0.81 3.08
C VAL A 26 8.52 1.84 2.50
N ILE A 27 8.51 2.00 1.18
CA ILE A 27 9.33 2.98 0.48
C ILE A 27 8.45 4.20 0.10
N PRO A 28 8.66 5.39 0.71
CA PRO A 28 7.88 6.58 0.40
C PRO A 28 8.36 7.25 -0.90
N VAL A 29 7.41 7.58 -1.77
CA VAL A 29 7.64 8.30 -3.03
C VAL A 29 6.84 9.61 -3.01
N ASN A 30 7.55 10.73 -3.04
CA ASN A 30 6.98 12.06 -3.10
C ASN A 30 7.99 13.08 -3.68
N PRO A 31 7.74 13.61 -4.90
CA PRO A 31 8.60 14.62 -5.53
C PRO A 31 8.82 15.89 -4.68
N GLY A 32 7.85 16.27 -3.84
CA GLY A 32 7.95 17.47 -3.00
C GLY A 32 8.78 17.29 -1.73
N MET A 33 9.23 16.06 -1.44
CA MET A 33 9.95 15.72 -0.21
C MET A 33 11.23 14.91 -0.46
N VAL A 34 11.76 14.93 -1.69
CA VAL A 34 12.97 14.19 -2.05
C VAL A 34 14.13 14.51 -1.11
N GLY A 35 14.84 13.47 -0.67
CA GLY A 35 15.98 13.59 0.23
C GLY A 35 15.63 13.81 1.70
N LYS A 36 14.34 13.99 2.05
CA LYS A 36 13.86 13.95 3.43
C LYS A 36 13.58 12.52 3.87
N GLU A 37 13.30 12.37 5.15
CA GLU A 37 12.83 11.11 5.74
C GLU A 37 11.40 11.25 6.24
N ILE A 38 10.62 10.18 6.09
CA ILE A 38 9.31 10.01 6.72
C ILE A 38 9.38 8.72 7.52
N LEU A 39 9.16 8.79 8.84
CA LEU A 39 9.20 7.63 9.74
C LEU A 39 10.52 6.82 9.60
N GLY A 40 11.65 7.52 9.45
CA GLY A 40 12.98 6.92 9.25
C GLY A 40 13.19 6.25 7.89
N GLN A 41 12.29 6.45 6.92
CA GLN A 41 12.42 5.95 5.56
C GLN A 41 12.79 7.09 4.61
N LYS A 42 13.82 6.88 3.79
CA LYS A 42 14.25 7.83 2.75
C LYS A 42 13.16 8.02 1.69
N VAL A 43 12.86 9.28 1.36
CA VAL A 43 11.88 9.65 0.34
C VAL A 43 12.54 9.78 -1.04
N TYR A 44 11.92 9.12 -2.02
CA TYR A 44 12.31 9.15 -3.45
C TYR A 44 11.39 10.07 -4.26
N GLY A 45 11.89 10.60 -5.38
CA GLY A 45 11.10 11.50 -6.24
C GLY A 45 10.12 10.76 -7.14
N SER A 46 10.54 9.60 -7.64
CA SER A 46 9.82 8.82 -8.65
C SER A 46 9.99 7.32 -8.43
N LEU A 47 9.20 6.48 -9.11
CA LEU A 47 9.36 5.02 -9.05
C LEU A 47 10.69 4.59 -9.69
N LYS A 48 11.25 5.39 -10.61
CA LYS A 48 12.54 5.13 -11.26
C LYS A 48 13.72 5.10 -10.30
N GLU A 49 13.67 5.93 -9.26
CA GLU A 49 14.74 6.02 -8.25
C GLU A 49 14.60 4.97 -7.14
N VAL A 50 13.46 4.27 -7.08
CA VAL A 50 13.18 3.29 -6.02
C VAL A 50 14.04 2.03 -6.22
N PRO A 51 14.71 1.56 -5.15
CA PRO A 51 15.45 0.30 -5.21
C PRO A 51 14.50 -0.91 -5.19
N ALA A 52 14.83 -1.93 -5.98
CA ALA A 52 14.16 -3.22 -5.97
C ALA A 52 14.47 -4.04 -4.70
N PRO A 53 13.64 -5.03 -4.34
CA PRO A 53 12.33 -5.35 -4.93
C PRO A 53 11.19 -4.51 -4.34
N VAL A 54 10.10 -4.38 -5.09
CA VAL A 54 8.82 -3.77 -4.68
C VAL A 54 7.68 -4.68 -5.12
N ASP A 55 6.94 -5.26 -4.17
CA ASP A 55 5.83 -6.17 -4.49
C ASP A 55 4.56 -5.42 -4.92
N MET A 56 4.32 -4.24 -4.33
CA MET A 56 3.07 -3.49 -4.45
C MET A 56 3.32 -1.97 -4.51
N VAL A 57 2.66 -1.30 -5.47
CA VAL A 57 2.60 0.16 -5.54
C VAL A 57 1.28 0.65 -4.94
N ASP A 58 1.38 1.37 -3.83
CA ASP A 58 0.23 1.92 -3.09
C ASP A 58 0.07 3.43 -3.36
N ILE A 59 -1.09 3.85 -3.87
CA ILE A 59 -1.37 5.20 -4.38
C ILE A 59 -2.27 5.99 -3.42
N PHE A 60 -1.72 7.07 -2.84
CA PHE A 60 -2.45 8.07 -2.02
C PHE A 60 -2.72 9.39 -2.76
N ARG A 61 -2.37 9.47 -4.05
CA ARG A 61 -2.63 10.65 -4.88
C ARG A 61 -4.08 10.66 -5.36
N GLU A 62 -4.60 11.84 -5.69
CA GLU A 62 -5.94 11.99 -6.27
C GLU A 62 -6.12 11.12 -7.52
N ALA A 63 -7.35 10.64 -7.74
CA ALA A 63 -7.70 9.71 -8.82
C ALA A 63 -7.26 10.17 -10.22
N LYS A 64 -7.24 11.49 -10.47
CA LYS A 64 -6.78 12.08 -11.74
C LYS A 64 -5.31 11.78 -12.08
N TYR A 65 -4.48 11.52 -11.06
CA TYR A 65 -3.07 11.16 -11.24
C TYR A 65 -2.84 9.64 -11.29
N ALA A 66 -3.86 8.83 -10.97
CA ALA A 66 -3.72 7.38 -10.95
C ALA A 66 -3.35 6.77 -12.32
N PRO A 67 -3.86 7.25 -13.47
CA PRO A 67 -3.46 6.74 -14.77
C PRO A 67 -1.96 6.91 -15.04
N ASP A 68 -1.40 8.08 -14.77
CA ASP A 68 0.03 8.36 -14.98
C ASP A 68 0.90 7.48 -14.06
N ILE A 69 0.49 7.31 -12.80
CA ILE A 69 1.19 6.43 -11.86
C ILE A 69 1.09 4.97 -12.29
N ALA A 70 -0.05 4.54 -12.85
CA ALA A 70 -0.21 3.20 -13.40
C ALA A 70 0.74 2.98 -14.59
N ARG A 71 0.85 3.94 -15.52
CA ARG A 71 1.80 3.88 -16.64
C ARG A 71 3.24 3.82 -16.14
N GLU A 72 3.61 4.63 -15.16
CA GLU A 72 4.93 4.59 -14.54
C GLU A 72 5.19 3.24 -13.85
N THR A 73 4.18 2.70 -13.15
CA THR A 73 4.28 1.39 -12.50
C THR A 73 4.52 0.29 -13.51
N VAL A 74 3.76 0.25 -14.60
CA VAL A 74 3.90 -0.73 -15.68
C VAL A 74 5.28 -0.60 -16.34
N ALA A 75 5.77 0.62 -16.57
CA ALA A 75 7.09 0.83 -17.16
C ALA A 75 8.24 0.29 -16.28
N GLU A 76 8.07 0.35 -14.96
CA GLU A 76 9.08 -0.08 -13.99
C GLU A 76 8.82 -1.50 -13.43
N GLN A 77 7.74 -2.17 -13.84
CA GLN A 77 7.25 -3.38 -13.16
C GLN A 77 8.27 -4.52 -13.18
N ASP A 78 8.97 -4.73 -14.30
CA ASP A 78 9.93 -5.83 -14.45
C ASP A 78 11.20 -5.58 -13.64
N ARG A 79 11.67 -4.32 -13.60
CA ARG A 79 12.84 -3.91 -12.81
C ARG A 79 12.57 -4.03 -11.31
N LEU A 80 11.38 -3.61 -10.88
CA LEU A 80 11.01 -3.57 -9.48
C LEU A 80 10.41 -4.90 -8.98
N GLY A 81 9.89 -5.74 -9.87
CA GLY A 81 9.16 -6.96 -9.52
C GLY A 81 7.74 -6.70 -9.03
N VAL A 82 7.11 -5.59 -9.47
CA VAL A 82 5.76 -5.20 -9.02
C VAL A 82 4.72 -6.15 -9.58
N LYS A 83 3.83 -6.62 -8.70
CA LYS A 83 2.72 -7.51 -9.06
C LYS A 83 1.35 -6.90 -8.78
N VAL A 84 1.31 -5.89 -7.91
CA VAL A 84 0.07 -5.30 -7.41
C VAL A 84 0.08 -3.79 -7.53
N LEU A 85 -0.98 -3.24 -8.15
CA LEU A 85 -1.31 -1.82 -8.10
C LEU A 85 -2.46 -1.62 -7.12
N TRP A 86 -2.23 -0.83 -6.07
CA TRP A 86 -3.19 -0.59 -5.01
C TRP A 86 -3.61 0.88 -4.97
N MET A 87 -4.89 1.14 -5.23
CA MET A 87 -5.50 2.47 -5.14
C MET A 87 -6.27 2.60 -3.82
N GLN A 88 -5.90 3.62 -3.03
CA GLN A 88 -6.47 3.88 -1.71
C GLN A 88 -7.96 4.23 -1.75
N LEU A 89 -8.53 4.36 -0.56
CA LEU A 89 -9.90 4.86 -0.39
C LEU A 89 -10.11 6.17 -1.15
N SER A 90 -11.22 6.24 -1.87
CA SER A 90 -11.61 7.36 -2.74
C SER A 90 -10.71 7.60 -3.96
N VAL A 91 -9.70 6.75 -4.20
CA VAL A 91 -8.92 6.74 -5.43
C VAL A 91 -9.55 5.70 -6.36
N ILE A 92 -10.42 6.16 -7.25
CA ILE A 92 -11.16 5.32 -8.21
C ILE A 92 -10.81 5.80 -9.61
N SER A 93 -10.16 4.95 -10.40
CA SER A 93 -9.78 5.25 -11.77
C SER A 93 -9.87 3.99 -12.64
N PRO A 94 -10.96 3.84 -13.42
CA PRO A 94 -11.10 2.73 -14.37
C PRO A 94 -10.00 2.72 -15.44
N GLU A 95 -9.48 3.89 -15.81
CA GLU A 95 -8.36 3.99 -16.74
C GLU A 95 -7.07 3.40 -16.14
N ALA A 96 -6.75 3.74 -14.90
CA ALA A 96 -5.58 3.19 -14.21
C ALA A 96 -5.71 1.67 -14.04
N GLU A 97 -6.91 1.18 -13.72
CA GLU A 97 -7.22 -0.24 -13.64
C GLU A 97 -6.97 -0.93 -14.98
N LYS A 98 -7.49 -0.39 -16.09
CA LYS A 98 -7.27 -0.95 -17.42
C LYS A 98 -5.78 -1.02 -17.77
N ILE A 99 -5.04 0.07 -17.57
CA ILE A 99 -3.60 0.14 -17.88
C ILE A 99 -2.81 -0.95 -17.14
N ALA A 100 -3.08 -1.10 -15.83
CA ALA A 100 -2.38 -2.06 -15.00
C ALA A 100 -2.82 -3.51 -15.28
N ALA A 101 -4.11 -3.75 -15.50
CA ALA A 101 -4.64 -5.07 -15.83
C ALA A 101 -4.14 -5.58 -17.18
N ASP A 102 -4.09 -4.70 -18.20
CA ASP A 102 -3.53 -5.03 -19.52
C ASP A 102 -2.05 -5.44 -19.44
N ALA A 103 -1.32 -4.94 -18.44
CA ALA A 103 0.07 -5.30 -18.16
C ALA A 103 0.24 -6.54 -17.26
N GLY A 104 -0.87 -7.16 -16.82
CA GLY A 104 -0.86 -8.35 -15.97
C GLY A 104 -0.75 -8.08 -14.46
N LEU A 105 -0.87 -6.83 -14.02
CA LEU A 105 -0.85 -6.49 -12.60
C LEU A 105 -2.21 -6.81 -11.94
N THR A 106 -2.16 -7.26 -10.69
CA THR A 106 -3.37 -7.33 -9.86
C THR A 106 -3.75 -5.92 -9.41
N VAL A 107 -4.99 -5.50 -9.71
CA VAL A 107 -5.47 -4.18 -9.33
C VAL A 107 -6.41 -4.28 -8.14
N VAL A 108 -6.13 -3.49 -7.10
CA VAL A 108 -7.02 -3.30 -5.95
C VAL A 108 -7.45 -1.85 -5.91
N MET A 109 -8.76 -1.59 -5.98
CA MET A 109 -9.31 -0.23 -6.03
C MET A 109 -10.20 0.08 -4.83
N ASN A 110 -10.13 1.31 -4.33
CA ASN A 110 -10.95 1.81 -3.24
C ASN A 110 -10.86 0.94 -1.97
N ARG A 111 -9.64 0.63 -1.55
CA ARG A 111 -9.34 -0.15 -0.34
C ARG A 111 -8.16 0.44 0.41
N CYS A 112 -8.14 0.32 1.74
CA CYS A 112 -6.99 0.71 2.54
C CYS A 112 -6.25 -0.54 3.04
N PRO A 113 -4.94 -0.73 2.79
CA PRO A 113 -4.15 -1.84 3.26
C PRO A 113 -4.21 -2.00 4.78
N LYS A 114 -4.25 -0.90 5.54
CA LYS A 114 -4.42 -0.95 7.01
C LYS A 114 -5.74 -1.64 7.40
N ILE A 115 -6.84 -1.28 6.74
CA ILE A 115 -8.17 -1.83 7.04
C ILE A 115 -8.24 -3.28 6.57
N GLU A 116 -7.78 -3.58 5.35
CA GLU A 116 -7.79 -4.94 4.80
C GLU A 116 -6.88 -5.87 5.60
N HIS A 117 -5.69 -5.41 5.99
CA HIS A 117 -4.81 -6.15 6.89
C HIS A 117 -5.52 -6.44 8.21
N GLY A 118 -6.12 -5.44 8.86
CA GLY A 118 -6.90 -5.64 10.08
C GLY A 118 -8.07 -6.61 9.94
N ARG A 119 -8.72 -6.61 8.76
CA ARG A 119 -9.83 -7.51 8.41
C ARG A 119 -9.36 -8.96 8.30
N PHE A 120 -8.26 -9.20 7.60
CA PHE A 120 -7.72 -10.55 7.37
C PHE A 120 -6.86 -11.09 8.51
N SER A 121 -6.23 -10.22 9.30
CA SER A 121 -5.51 -10.59 10.52
C SER A 121 -6.46 -10.92 11.68
N GLY A 122 -7.67 -10.36 11.67
CA GLY A 122 -8.63 -10.50 12.75
C GLY A 122 -8.60 -9.37 13.78
N GLU A 123 -7.62 -8.46 13.70
CA GLU A 123 -7.41 -7.37 14.67
C GLU A 123 -8.65 -6.50 14.88
N ILE A 124 -9.35 -6.11 13.80
CA ILE A 124 -10.52 -5.25 13.93
C ILE A 124 -11.76 -5.99 14.43
N GLY A 125 -11.78 -7.31 14.33
CA GLY A 125 -12.87 -8.15 14.84
C GLY A 125 -12.91 -8.14 16.37
N TRP A 126 -11.74 -8.10 17.01
CA TRP A 126 -11.63 -7.93 18.46
C TRP A 126 -12.19 -6.61 18.96
N MET A 127 -12.20 -5.58 18.12
CA MET A 127 -12.79 -4.27 18.42
C MET A 127 -14.29 -4.21 18.08
N GLY A 128 -14.93 -5.35 17.80
CA GLY A 128 -16.36 -5.42 17.49
C GLY A 128 -16.72 -5.06 16.04
N VAL A 129 -15.74 -4.88 15.15
CA VAL A 129 -15.99 -4.57 13.74
C VAL A 129 -16.31 -5.86 12.97
N ASN A 130 -17.43 -5.89 12.25
CA ASN A 130 -17.77 -7.01 11.38
C ASN A 130 -16.77 -7.11 10.21
N ARG A 131 -15.91 -8.14 10.26
CA ARG A 131 -14.87 -8.40 9.26
C ARG A 131 -15.40 -9.05 7.98
N ARG A 132 -16.63 -9.56 7.98
CA ARG A 132 -17.22 -10.38 6.89
C ARG A 132 -16.34 -11.56 6.47
N VAL A 133 -15.54 -12.09 7.40
CA VAL A 133 -14.66 -13.23 7.22
C VAL A 133 -14.93 -14.21 8.36
N ILE A 134 -15.27 -15.44 8.01
CA ILE A 134 -15.34 -16.57 8.95
C ILE A 134 -14.05 -17.36 8.75
N ASP A 135 -13.30 -17.59 9.84
CA ASP A 135 -12.10 -18.39 9.82
C ASP A 135 -11.99 -19.22 11.11
N ASN A 136 -11.45 -20.45 11.02
CA ASN A 136 -11.29 -21.38 12.16
C ASN A 136 -9.86 -21.36 12.73
N ARG A 137 -9.05 -20.37 12.34
CA ARG A 137 -7.65 -20.32 12.73
C ARG A 137 -7.53 -19.64 14.09
N LYS A 138 -6.56 -20.09 14.91
CA LYS A 138 -6.35 -19.51 16.24
C LYS A 138 -5.99 -18.02 16.12
N PRO A 139 -6.71 -17.12 16.80
CA PRO A 139 -6.35 -15.71 16.80
C PRO A 139 -4.97 -15.50 17.45
N LEU A 140 -4.09 -14.74 16.81
CA LEU A 140 -2.84 -14.28 17.42
C LEU A 140 -3.13 -13.00 18.20
N LEU A 141 -2.83 -13.00 19.51
CA LEU A 141 -2.92 -11.81 20.37
C LEU A 141 -1.83 -10.80 20.01
N PHE A 142 -2.13 -9.52 20.27
CA PHE A 142 -1.32 -8.32 20.05
C PHE A 142 0.20 -8.55 20.03
N GLY A 143 0.87 -8.03 18.98
CA GLY A 143 2.33 -8.02 18.81
C GLY A 143 2.82 -8.87 17.63
N ARG A 144 2.07 -9.89 17.22
CA ARG A 144 2.29 -10.66 15.98
C ARG A 144 0.96 -10.68 15.22
N GLY A 145 0.77 -9.72 14.32
CA GLY A 145 -0.49 -9.58 13.60
C GLY A 145 -0.90 -10.86 12.88
N GLY A 146 -2.07 -11.38 13.23
CA GLY A 146 -2.87 -12.18 12.32
C GLY A 146 -2.55 -13.65 12.11
N SER A 147 -3.61 -14.35 11.74
CA SER A 147 -3.77 -15.77 11.43
C SER A 147 -2.87 -16.36 10.31
N LEU A 148 -1.86 -15.63 9.86
CA LEU A 148 -0.92 -16.03 8.82
C LEU A 148 0.47 -16.10 9.45
N LYS A 149 1.00 -17.31 9.60
CA LYS A 149 2.44 -17.49 9.79
C LYS A 149 3.11 -17.14 8.46
N ASN A 150 4.17 -16.33 8.52
CA ASN A 150 5.17 -16.29 7.45
C ASN A 150 5.88 -17.64 7.48
N GLU A 151 5.61 -18.48 6.48
CA GLU A 151 6.49 -19.58 6.08
C GLU A 151 7.50 -19.07 5.06
#